data_AF-A0A818NLM8-F1
#
_entry.id   AF-A0A818NLM8-F1
#
_cell.length_a   1.000
_cell.length_b   1.000
_cell.length_c   1.000
_cell.angle_alpha   90.00
_cell.angle_beta   90.00
_cell.angle_gamma   90.00
#
_symmetry.space_group_name_H-M   'P 1'
#
loop_
_entity.id
_entity.type
_entity.pdbx_description
1 polymer ?
#
loop_
_entity_poly.entity_id
_entity_poly.type
_entity_poly.pdbx_seq_one_letter_code
_entity_poly.pdbx_strand_id
1 'polypeptide(L)'
;MFSFSFALFLRHAPSSATISTLELLPNEILFDILSYLSVSDLAYGWLDLNSRFDAIVHSCPIRHVYNEPKWLWRLLRWFAWSYPTDVELLQYFASQVVFLEIHQHFTLSDVSTINILQYPNLRRLTIRRTTTSQVNAIQANNFPYLEYLTLSATENISFNILCQFKLLRSCGLGSIQIDDQDICSSSSIRSLILQKCDPSQLLHLLHHLPQLILFKVNFIWTETSVQQFDFTVDFVHQNLRSLYVSMFNDDFSGEAIDTDRCAVVTTLFASLSLDQRIRCHLQLFGMSNFNFEQLQRALRRLNSCRLSCFLIYHLRWHSLPDIDHIRQLSLFNKIRPSPCNANNLHTYRLTWTNVH
;
A
#
# COMPACT_ATOMS: atom_id res chain seq x y z
N MET A 1 -3.46 -20.49 -13.48
CA MET A 1 -2.32 -21.08 -12.77
C MET A 1 -2.52 -22.57 -12.48
N PHE A 2 -3.67 -23.02 -11.96
CA PHE A 2 -4.00 -24.45 -11.86
C PHE A 2 -3.73 -25.24 -13.16
N SER A 3 -4.02 -24.64 -14.32
CA SER A 3 -3.76 -25.25 -15.63
C SER A 3 -2.28 -25.38 -16.00
N PHE A 4 -1.35 -24.65 -15.38
CA PHE A 4 0.07 -24.70 -15.71
C PHE A 4 0.80 -25.73 -14.84
N SER A 5 0.55 -25.72 -13.52
CA SER A 5 1.11 -26.71 -12.58
C SER A 5 0.58 -28.11 -12.88
N PHE A 6 -0.73 -28.23 -13.14
CA PHE A 6 -1.35 -29.50 -13.53
C PHE A 6 -0.96 -29.93 -14.94
N ALA A 7 -0.71 -29.01 -15.89
CA ALA A 7 -0.16 -29.38 -17.19
C ALA A 7 1.32 -29.76 -17.13
N LEU A 8 2.14 -29.13 -16.28
CA LEU A 8 3.52 -29.56 -16.02
C LEU A 8 3.52 -30.95 -15.38
N PHE A 9 2.67 -31.15 -14.38
CA PHE A 9 2.49 -32.45 -13.75
C PHE A 9 2.00 -33.50 -14.75
N LEU A 10 0.91 -33.28 -15.48
CA LEU A 10 0.41 -34.25 -16.48
C LEU A 10 1.35 -34.49 -17.65
N ARG A 11 2.14 -33.48 -18.06
CA ARG A 11 3.09 -33.61 -19.19
C ARG A 11 4.40 -34.29 -18.79
N HIS A 12 4.68 -34.36 -17.50
CA HIS A 12 5.94 -34.92 -16.97
C HIS A 12 5.75 -36.03 -15.93
N ALA A 13 4.51 -36.33 -15.53
CA ALA A 13 4.17 -37.48 -14.70
C ALA A 13 4.37 -38.76 -15.53
N PRO A 14 5.11 -39.75 -15.00
CA PRO A 14 5.61 -40.84 -15.80
C PRO A 14 4.49 -41.81 -16.19
N SER A 15 4.37 -42.10 -17.49
CA SER A 15 4.29 -43.51 -17.87
C SER A 15 5.60 -44.15 -17.39
N SER A 16 5.50 -45.24 -16.63
CA SER A 16 6.48 -45.95 -15.79
C SER A 16 7.93 -46.20 -16.27
N ALA A 17 8.44 -45.54 -17.32
CA ALA A 17 9.77 -45.78 -17.90
C ALA A 17 10.63 -44.52 -18.12
N THR A 18 10.15 -43.30 -17.86
CA THR A 18 10.92 -42.06 -18.04
C THR A 18 11.05 -41.28 -16.73
N ILE A 19 12.29 -41.04 -16.30
CA ILE A 19 12.65 -40.04 -15.29
C ILE A 19 11.88 -38.76 -15.65
N SER A 20 11.02 -38.28 -14.74
CA SER A 20 10.30 -37.03 -15.01
C SER A 20 11.34 -35.95 -15.28
N THR A 21 11.24 -35.21 -16.39
CA THR A 21 12.24 -34.19 -16.75
C THR A 21 12.40 -33.11 -15.67
N LEU A 22 11.46 -33.03 -14.72
CA LEU A 22 11.51 -32.20 -13.53
C LEU A 22 12.63 -32.63 -12.55
N GLU A 23 12.94 -33.93 -12.46
CA GLU A 23 14.07 -34.43 -11.64
C GLU A 23 15.43 -34.00 -12.20
N LEU A 24 15.50 -33.59 -13.47
CA LEU A 24 16.74 -33.09 -14.07
C LEU A 24 16.95 -31.58 -13.82
N LEU A 25 15.93 -30.86 -13.36
CA LEU A 25 16.06 -29.44 -13.09
C LEU A 25 16.96 -29.22 -11.85
N PRO A 26 17.85 -28.21 -11.85
CA PRO A 26 18.57 -27.79 -10.65
C PRO A 26 17.64 -27.38 -9.51
N ASN A 27 18.09 -27.56 -8.26
CA ASN A 27 17.29 -27.22 -7.07
C ASN A 27 16.90 -25.75 -7.06
N GLU A 28 17.76 -24.86 -7.53
CA GLU A 28 17.53 -23.41 -7.58
C GLU A 28 16.33 -23.07 -8.47
N ILE A 29 16.22 -23.73 -9.63
CA ILE A 29 15.10 -23.53 -10.55
C ILE A 29 13.81 -24.09 -9.93
N LEU A 30 13.89 -25.25 -9.27
CA LEU A 30 12.74 -25.83 -8.57
C LEU A 30 12.27 -24.94 -7.42
N PHE A 31 13.17 -24.41 -6.60
CA PHE A 31 12.83 -23.45 -5.54
C PHE A 31 12.11 -22.23 -6.10
N ASP A 32 12.64 -21.65 -7.17
CA ASP A 32 12.00 -20.49 -7.80
C ASP A 32 10.60 -20.84 -8.29
N ILE A 33 10.41 -21.95 -9.00
CA ILE A 33 9.09 -22.38 -9.50
C ILE A 33 8.11 -22.65 -8.35
N LEU A 34 8.52 -23.45 -7.36
CA LEU A 34 7.66 -23.88 -6.25
C LEU A 34 7.26 -22.71 -5.35
N SER A 35 8.09 -21.68 -5.23
CA SER A 35 7.79 -20.48 -4.42
C SER A 35 6.57 -19.66 -4.90
N TYR A 36 6.13 -19.89 -6.14
CA TYR A 36 4.94 -19.27 -6.72
C TYR A 36 3.69 -20.18 -6.71
N LEU A 37 3.83 -21.43 -6.28
CA LEU A 37 2.70 -22.36 -6.21
C LEU A 37 1.83 -22.10 -4.98
N SER A 38 0.55 -22.49 -5.08
CA SER A 38 -0.34 -22.45 -3.93
C SER A 38 0.04 -23.56 -2.93
N VAL A 39 -0.32 -23.37 -1.66
CA VAL A 39 -0.09 -24.40 -0.61
C VAL A 39 -0.77 -25.72 -0.95
N SER A 40 -1.91 -25.68 -1.63
CA SER A 40 -2.65 -26.85 -2.09
C SER A 40 -1.94 -27.55 -3.25
N ASP A 41 -1.36 -26.79 -4.19
CA ASP A 41 -0.52 -27.38 -5.24
C ASP A 41 0.73 -28.05 -4.63
N LEU A 42 1.37 -27.42 -3.64
CA LEU A 42 2.53 -27.98 -2.95
C LEU A 42 2.18 -29.27 -2.21
N ALA A 43 1.09 -29.25 -1.42
CA ALA A 43 0.66 -30.40 -0.63
C ALA A 43 0.22 -31.60 -1.48
N TYR A 44 -0.55 -31.36 -2.55
CA TYR A 44 -1.14 -32.45 -3.32
C TYR A 44 -0.36 -32.83 -4.58
N GLY A 45 0.47 -31.92 -5.09
CA GLY A 45 1.19 -32.11 -6.35
C GLY A 45 2.68 -32.37 -6.20
N TRP A 46 3.29 -32.00 -5.06
CA TRP A 46 4.75 -32.02 -4.90
C TRP A 46 5.25 -32.72 -3.65
N LEU A 47 4.45 -32.73 -2.58
CA LEU A 47 4.74 -33.51 -1.38
C LEU A 47 4.66 -35.02 -1.70
N ASP A 48 5.52 -35.81 -1.05
CA ASP A 48 5.61 -37.27 -1.13
C ASP A 48 5.96 -37.82 -2.53
N LEU A 49 6.45 -36.98 -3.46
CA LEU A 49 6.93 -37.46 -4.76
C LEU A 49 8.23 -38.28 -4.61
N ASN A 50 9.22 -37.69 -3.94
CA ASN A 50 10.46 -38.32 -3.49
C ASN A 50 11.16 -37.41 -2.47
N SER A 51 12.15 -37.96 -1.77
CA SER A 51 12.86 -37.26 -0.68
C SER A 51 13.51 -35.94 -1.10
N ARG A 52 13.90 -35.79 -2.37
CA ARG A 52 14.46 -34.53 -2.88
C ARG A 52 13.38 -33.47 -3.00
N PHE A 53 12.24 -33.78 -3.61
CA PHE A 53 11.13 -32.82 -3.70
C PHE A 53 10.60 -32.47 -2.32
N ASP A 54 10.49 -33.43 -1.40
CA ASP A 54 10.09 -33.16 -0.02
C ASP A 54 11.03 -32.18 0.65
N ALA A 55 12.35 -32.40 0.52
CA ALA A 55 13.34 -31.48 1.07
C ALA A 55 13.23 -30.06 0.47
N ILE A 56 12.96 -29.95 -0.84
CA ILE A 56 12.78 -28.66 -1.51
C ILE A 56 11.48 -28.00 -1.02
N VAL A 57 10.36 -28.71 -1.03
CA VAL A 57 9.06 -28.21 -0.58
C VAL A 57 9.18 -27.72 0.85
N HIS A 58 9.76 -28.51 1.76
CA HIS A 58 9.94 -28.12 3.16
C HIS A 58 10.89 -26.94 3.41
N SER A 59 11.75 -26.63 2.44
CA SER A 59 12.69 -25.51 2.52
C SER A 59 12.23 -24.28 1.74
N CYS A 60 11.12 -24.39 0.99
CA CYS A 60 10.71 -23.37 0.04
C CYS A 60 10.02 -22.21 0.77
N PRO A 61 10.46 -20.95 0.58
CA PRO A 61 9.72 -19.81 1.12
C PRO A 61 8.38 -19.67 0.39
N ILE A 62 7.28 -19.71 1.14
CA ILE A 62 5.93 -19.66 0.59
C ILE A 62 5.41 -18.24 0.56
N ARG A 63 4.84 -17.88 -0.60
CA ARG A 63 4.06 -16.67 -0.80
C ARG A 63 2.61 -17.04 -0.95
N HIS A 64 1.80 -16.71 0.05
CA HIS A 64 0.37 -17.02 0.02
C HIS A 64 -0.48 -15.76 -0.15
N VAL A 65 -1.42 -15.83 -1.09
CA VAL A 65 -2.44 -14.80 -1.31
C VAL A 65 -3.80 -15.44 -1.12
N TYR A 66 -4.45 -15.09 -0.01
CA TYR A 66 -5.84 -15.42 0.22
C TYR A 66 -6.72 -14.57 -0.69
N ASN A 67 -7.23 -15.22 -1.72
CA ASN A 67 -8.31 -14.72 -2.56
C ASN A 67 -9.59 -15.49 -2.23
N GLU A 68 -10.75 -14.87 -2.40
CA GLU A 68 -12.04 -15.55 -2.19
C GLU A 68 -12.04 -16.87 -3.00
N PRO A 69 -12.41 -18.01 -2.39
CA PRO A 69 -12.50 -19.25 -3.14
C PRO A 69 -13.47 -19.03 -4.30
N LYS A 70 -12.98 -19.23 -5.53
CA LYS A 70 -13.82 -19.12 -6.73
C LYS A 70 -15.08 -19.96 -6.53
N TRP A 71 -16.22 -19.53 -7.07
CA TRP A 71 -17.51 -20.25 -6.97
C TRP A 71 -17.39 -21.76 -7.24
N LEU A 72 -16.47 -22.16 -8.14
CA LEU A 72 -16.14 -23.54 -8.43
C LEU A 72 -15.62 -24.32 -7.19
N TRP A 73 -14.81 -23.70 -6.33
CA TRP A 73 -14.35 -24.28 -5.06
C TRP A 73 -15.47 -24.38 -4.03
N ARG A 74 -16.43 -23.44 -4.01
CA ARG A 74 -17.63 -23.57 -3.16
C ARG A 74 -18.49 -24.77 -3.60
N LEU A 75 -18.64 -24.99 -4.90
CA LEU A 75 -19.32 -26.17 -5.45
C LEU A 75 -18.52 -27.46 -5.17
N LEU A 76 -17.21 -27.47 -5.41
CA LEU A 76 -16.37 -28.63 -5.15
C LEU A 76 -16.34 -28.97 -3.65
N ARG A 77 -16.36 -27.99 -2.74
CA ARG A 77 -16.48 -28.21 -1.30
C ARG A 77 -17.81 -28.89 -0.89
N TRP A 78 -18.86 -28.72 -1.70
CA TRP A 78 -20.15 -29.41 -1.51
C TRP A 78 -20.12 -30.86 -1.98
N PHE A 79 -19.24 -31.20 -2.94
CA PHE A 79 -19.14 -32.55 -3.51
C PHE A 79 -17.92 -33.35 -3.05
N ALA A 80 -16.90 -32.70 -2.47
CA ALA A 80 -15.64 -33.31 -2.11
C ALA A 80 -15.64 -33.79 -0.65
N TRP A 81 -15.16 -35.01 -0.46
CA TRP A 81 -14.75 -35.60 0.81
C TRP A 81 -13.75 -34.71 1.56
N SER A 82 -13.51 -35.02 2.83
CA SER A 82 -12.72 -34.33 3.87
C SER A 82 -11.30 -33.86 3.49
N TYR A 83 -11.14 -33.07 2.44
CA TYR A 83 -9.86 -32.46 2.09
C TYR A 83 -9.59 -31.31 3.06
N PRO A 84 -8.35 -31.22 3.60
CA PRO A 84 -7.98 -30.13 4.46
C PRO A 84 -8.20 -28.80 3.74
N THR A 85 -8.77 -27.85 4.47
CA THR A 85 -9.02 -26.51 3.94
C THR A 85 -7.71 -25.81 3.59
N ASP A 86 -7.73 -24.82 2.69
CA ASP A 86 -6.54 -23.99 2.39
C ASP A 86 -5.95 -23.35 3.66
N VAL A 87 -6.77 -23.14 4.70
CA VAL A 87 -6.32 -22.68 6.02
C VAL A 87 -5.51 -23.74 6.75
N GLU A 88 -5.99 -24.99 6.79
CA GLU A 88 -5.25 -26.12 7.38
C GLU A 88 -3.93 -26.39 6.64
N LEU A 89 -3.94 -26.31 5.30
CA LEU A 89 -2.72 -26.45 4.50
C LEU A 89 -1.74 -25.30 4.73
N LEU A 90 -2.23 -24.06 4.84
CA LEU A 90 -1.37 -22.94 5.17
C LEU A 90 -0.77 -23.10 6.59
N GLN A 91 -1.55 -23.59 7.55
CA GLN A 91 -1.08 -23.92 8.89
C GLN A 91 -0.01 -25.02 8.87
N TYR A 92 -0.17 -26.04 8.04
CA TYR A 92 0.83 -27.08 7.85
C TYR A 92 2.18 -26.49 7.39
N PHE A 93 2.15 -25.53 6.47
CA PHE A 93 3.36 -24.86 5.99
C PHE A 93 3.76 -23.60 6.78
N ALA A 94 3.20 -23.36 7.97
CA ALA A 94 3.25 -22.03 8.59
C ALA A 94 4.68 -21.49 8.84
N SER A 95 5.65 -22.36 9.12
CA SER A 95 7.06 -21.99 9.29
C SER A 95 7.73 -21.51 7.99
N GLN A 96 7.21 -21.87 6.83
CA GLN A 96 7.76 -21.51 5.52
C GLN A 96 7.10 -20.25 4.94
N VAL A 97 5.98 -19.80 5.49
CA VAL A 97 5.25 -18.63 5.01
C VAL A 97 6.04 -17.35 5.32
N VAL A 98 6.57 -16.73 4.27
CA VAL A 98 7.33 -15.47 4.37
C VAL A 98 6.53 -14.27 3.86
N PHE A 99 5.50 -14.52 3.06
CA PHE A 99 4.59 -13.51 2.52
C PHE A 99 3.14 -13.97 2.68
N LEU A 100 2.31 -13.12 3.27
CA LEU A 100 0.89 -13.35 3.43
C LEU A 100 0.10 -12.11 3.00
N GLU A 101 -0.81 -12.28 2.05
CA GLU A 101 -1.79 -11.26 1.65
C GLU A 101 -3.21 -11.76 1.82
N ILE A 102 -4.05 -11.01 2.53
CA ILE A 102 -5.46 -11.31 2.81
C ILE A 102 -6.34 -10.23 2.17
N HIS A 103 -7.11 -10.59 1.13
CA HIS A 103 -7.93 -9.66 0.37
C HIS A 103 -9.31 -9.37 1.00
N GLN A 104 -9.96 -8.29 0.56
CA GLN A 104 -11.18 -7.71 1.13
C GLN A 104 -12.46 -8.55 0.92
N HIS A 105 -12.46 -9.52 0.01
CA HIS A 105 -13.65 -10.30 -0.36
C HIS A 105 -14.02 -11.40 0.64
N PHE A 106 -13.27 -11.55 1.73
CA PHE A 106 -13.67 -12.41 2.83
C PHE A 106 -14.72 -11.72 3.70
N THR A 107 -15.71 -12.50 4.14
CA THR A 107 -16.58 -12.05 5.23
C THR A 107 -15.74 -11.83 6.48
N LEU A 108 -16.13 -10.91 7.37
CA LEU A 108 -15.40 -10.65 8.63
C LEU A 108 -15.18 -11.94 9.43
N SER A 109 -16.14 -12.87 9.39
CA SER A 109 -16.04 -14.18 10.02
C SER A 109 -14.89 -15.02 9.45
N ASP A 110 -14.69 -15.03 8.14
CA ASP A 110 -13.61 -15.80 7.52
C ASP A 110 -12.23 -15.20 7.82
N VAL A 111 -12.10 -13.87 7.82
CA VAL A 111 -10.83 -13.20 8.19
C VAL A 111 -10.43 -13.52 9.62
N SER A 112 -11.41 -13.59 10.54
CA SER A 112 -11.14 -13.93 11.95
C SER A 112 -10.63 -15.36 12.15
N THR A 113 -10.79 -16.25 11.17
CA THR A 113 -10.26 -17.63 11.25
C THR A 113 -8.76 -17.71 11.03
N ILE A 114 -8.16 -16.73 10.32
CA ILE A 114 -6.73 -16.73 10.04
C ILE A 114 -5.99 -16.12 11.23
N ASN A 115 -5.41 -16.98 12.06
CA ASN A 115 -4.53 -16.56 13.15
C ASN A 115 -3.13 -16.23 12.60
N ILE A 116 -2.87 -14.93 12.39
CA ILE A 116 -1.60 -14.45 11.83
C ILE A 116 -0.38 -14.80 12.70
N LEU A 117 -0.56 -15.08 13.99
CA LEU A 117 0.53 -15.44 14.90
C LEU A 117 1.16 -16.79 14.59
N GLN A 118 0.51 -17.63 13.78
CA GLN A 118 1.03 -18.93 13.38
C GLN A 118 2.22 -18.84 12.42
N TYR A 119 2.49 -17.66 11.84
CA TYR A 119 3.48 -17.46 10.79
C TYR A 119 4.70 -16.64 11.28
N PRO A 120 5.61 -17.23 12.06
CA PRO A 120 6.70 -16.50 12.73
C PRO A 120 7.76 -15.94 11.77
N ASN A 121 7.87 -16.50 10.56
CA ASN A 121 8.87 -16.13 9.55
C ASN A 121 8.36 -15.09 8.55
N LEU A 122 7.21 -14.46 8.82
CA LEU A 122 6.66 -13.42 7.96
C LEU A 122 7.62 -12.24 7.80
N ARG A 123 7.91 -11.93 6.53
CA ARG A 123 8.62 -10.72 6.11
C ARG A 123 7.69 -9.70 5.47
N ARG A 124 6.58 -10.14 4.89
CA ARG A 124 5.57 -9.26 4.32
C ARG A 124 4.16 -9.69 4.72
N LEU A 125 3.41 -8.75 5.29
CA LEU A 125 2.03 -8.93 5.70
C LEU A 125 1.15 -7.84 5.09
N THR A 126 0.16 -8.25 4.30
CA THR A 126 -0.87 -7.38 3.74
C THR A 126 -2.22 -7.87 4.23
N ILE A 127 -2.96 -7.05 4.98
CA ILE A 127 -4.32 -7.37 5.40
C ILE A 127 -5.24 -6.22 4.97
N ARG A 128 -6.17 -6.50 4.06
CA ARG A 128 -7.02 -5.43 3.53
C ARG A 128 -8.11 -4.97 4.48
N ARG A 129 -8.57 -5.86 5.37
CA ARG A 129 -9.57 -5.61 6.40
C ARG A 129 -9.14 -6.35 7.66
N THR A 130 -8.66 -5.65 8.67
CA THR A 130 -8.25 -6.29 9.93
C THR A 130 -9.37 -6.25 10.95
N THR A 131 -9.34 -7.20 11.87
CA THR A 131 -10.04 -7.07 13.16
C THR A 131 -9.15 -6.35 14.17
N THR A 132 -9.74 -5.76 15.22
CA THR A 132 -8.98 -5.18 16.34
C THR A 132 -8.03 -6.20 16.97
N SER A 133 -8.44 -7.46 17.08
CA SER A 133 -7.58 -8.55 17.59
C SER A 133 -6.34 -8.78 16.72
N GLN A 134 -6.48 -8.72 15.39
CA GLN A 134 -5.33 -8.84 14.47
C GLN A 134 -4.41 -7.62 14.56
N VAL A 135 -4.95 -6.41 14.69
CA VAL A 135 -4.14 -5.20 14.91
C VAL A 135 -3.33 -5.32 16.19
N ASN A 136 -3.96 -5.75 17.29
CA ASN A 136 -3.30 -5.94 18.58
C ASN A 136 -2.23 -7.05 18.54
N ALA A 137 -2.44 -8.07 17.70
CA ALA A 137 -1.48 -9.16 17.49
C ALA A 137 -0.23 -8.73 16.71
N ILE A 138 -0.30 -7.65 15.92
CA ILE A 138 0.85 -7.08 15.21
C ILE A 138 1.76 -6.40 16.22
N GLN A 139 2.74 -7.17 16.71
CA GLN A 139 3.77 -6.73 17.64
C GLN A 139 5.13 -7.20 17.12
N ALA A 140 6.20 -6.44 17.40
CA ALA A 140 7.53 -6.78 16.92
C ALA A 140 8.03 -8.14 17.41
N ASN A 141 7.64 -8.55 18.63
CA ASN A 141 8.01 -9.85 19.19
C ASN A 141 7.36 -11.02 18.44
N ASN A 142 6.17 -10.81 17.87
CA ASN A 142 5.45 -11.85 17.13
C ASN A 142 5.95 -11.96 15.68
N PHE A 143 6.46 -10.87 15.11
CA PHE A 143 6.95 -10.84 13.73
C PHE A 143 8.35 -10.18 13.66
N PRO A 144 9.38 -10.85 14.20
CA PRO A 144 10.73 -10.28 14.33
C PRO A 144 11.39 -10.00 12.96
N TYR A 145 10.93 -10.66 11.90
CA TYR A 145 11.46 -10.54 10.54
C TYR A 145 10.62 -9.65 9.62
N LEU A 146 9.61 -8.95 10.14
CA LEU A 146 8.69 -8.18 9.32
C LEU A 146 9.39 -6.97 8.67
N GLU A 147 9.41 -6.94 7.34
CA GLU A 147 10.01 -5.88 6.53
C GLU A 147 8.95 -4.98 5.86
N TYR A 148 7.78 -5.54 5.57
CA TYR A 148 6.68 -4.86 4.86
C TYR A 148 5.35 -5.12 5.55
N LEU A 149 4.65 -4.05 5.91
CA LEU A 149 3.32 -4.11 6.51
C LEU A 149 2.32 -3.29 5.68
N THR A 150 1.17 -3.84 5.35
CA THR A 150 0.09 -3.09 4.70
C THR A 150 -1.26 -3.42 5.30
N LEU A 151 -1.94 -2.39 5.80
CA LEU A 151 -3.20 -2.43 6.55
C LEU A 151 -4.15 -1.39 5.92
N SER A 152 -5.12 -1.80 5.09
CA SER A 152 -5.88 -0.83 4.27
C SER A 152 -7.28 -0.44 4.78
N ALA A 153 -7.90 -1.21 5.67
CA ALA A 153 -9.21 -0.90 6.25
C ALA A 153 -9.18 -1.28 7.72
N THR A 154 -8.47 -0.49 8.50
CA THR A 154 -8.18 -0.79 9.91
C THR A 154 -8.57 0.39 10.79
N GLU A 155 -8.81 0.08 12.06
CA GLU A 155 -8.70 1.04 13.16
C GLU A 155 -7.25 1.54 13.26
N ASN A 156 -7.04 2.64 13.97
CA ASN A 156 -5.72 3.27 14.11
C ASN A 156 -4.71 2.27 14.71
N ILE A 157 -3.55 2.09 14.07
CA ILE A 157 -2.41 1.41 14.70
C ILE A 157 -1.58 2.44 15.45
N SER A 158 -1.10 2.10 16.64
CA SER A 158 -0.20 2.99 17.40
C SER A 158 1.16 3.12 16.70
N PHE A 159 1.69 4.33 16.62
CA PHE A 159 3.00 4.62 16.05
C PHE A 159 4.13 3.93 16.84
N ASN A 160 4.02 3.83 18.17
CA ASN A 160 4.97 3.11 19.02
C ASN A 160 5.15 1.64 18.60
N ILE A 161 4.06 0.96 18.26
CA ILE A 161 4.11 -0.43 17.80
C ILE A 161 4.97 -0.54 16.53
N LEU A 162 4.76 0.36 15.56
CA LEU A 162 5.55 0.37 14.31
C LEU A 162 7.04 0.58 14.57
N CYS A 163 7.36 1.44 15.54
CA CYS A 163 8.73 1.76 15.92
C CYS A 163 9.48 0.59 16.59
N GLN A 164 8.77 -0.39 17.17
CA GLN A 164 9.39 -1.57 17.76
C GLN A 164 9.98 -2.52 16.70
N PHE A 165 9.52 -2.43 15.44
CA PHE A 165 10.01 -3.29 14.38
C PHE A 165 11.38 -2.84 13.85
N LYS A 166 12.41 -3.61 14.21
CA LYS A 166 13.80 -3.33 13.82
C LYS A 166 14.06 -3.44 12.31
N LEU A 167 13.26 -4.23 11.59
CA LEU A 167 13.44 -4.51 10.16
C LEU A 167 12.36 -3.91 9.26
N LEU A 168 11.35 -3.23 9.81
CA LEU A 168 10.22 -2.70 9.05
C LEU A 168 10.65 -1.52 8.17
N ARG A 169 10.79 -1.78 6.87
CA ARG A 169 11.26 -0.79 5.88
C ARG A 169 10.11 -0.04 5.24
N SER A 170 8.96 -0.67 5.09
CA SER A 170 7.81 -0.08 4.41
C SER A 170 6.51 -0.40 5.12
N CYS A 171 5.70 0.62 5.35
CA CYS A 171 4.37 0.49 5.91
C CYS A 171 3.34 1.25 5.07
N GLY A 172 2.17 0.63 4.87
CA GLY A 172 1.00 1.26 4.30
C GLY A 172 -0.18 1.08 5.24
N LEU A 173 -0.77 2.16 5.74
CA LEU A 173 -1.76 2.10 6.82
C LEU A 173 -3.00 2.91 6.44
N GLY A 174 -4.16 2.46 6.92
CA GLY A 174 -5.41 3.21 6.85
C GLY A 174 -5.27 4.52 7.61
N SER A 175 -4.91 4.42 8.89
CA SER A 175 -4.67 5.54 9.78
C SER A 175 -3.67 5.14 10.86
N ILE A 176 -3.10 6.15 11.52
CA ILE A 176 -2.13 5.96 12.60
C ILE A 176 -2.56 6.78 13.81
N GLN A 177 -2.39 6.22 14.99
CA GLN A 177 -2.53 6.94 16.25
C GLN A 177 -1.14 7.28 16.76
N ILE A 178 -0.97 8.56 17.10
CA ILE A 178 0.25 9.11 17.66
C ILE A 178 -0.13 9.64 19.03
N ASP A 179 0.57 9.19 20.07
CA ASP A 179 0.40 9.72 21.40
C ASP A 179 1.55 10.73 21.68
N ASP A 180 1.28 11.81 22.42
CA ASP A 180 2.25 12.90 22.66
C ASP A 180 3.52 12.44 23.41
N GLN A 181 3.51 11.22 23.97
CA GLN A 181 4.64 10.62 24.68
C GLN A 181 5.52 9.74 23.78
N ASP A 182 5.24 9.67 22.47
CA ASP A 182 5.90 8.76 21.53
C ASP A 182 7.32 9.21 21.20
N ILE A 183 8.28 8.90 22.08
CA ILE A 183 9.71 9.14 21.84
C ILE A 183 10.28 7.95 21.06
N CYS A 184 10.09 7.97 19.75
CA CYS A 184 10.76 7.04 18.85
C CYS A 184 11.89 7.73 18.09
N SER A 185 13.13 7.30 18.31
CA SER A 185 14.32 7.85 17.65
C SER A 185 15.00 6.88 16.67
N SER A 186 14.58 5.61 16.63
CA SER A 186 15.31 4.55 15.91
C SER A 186 14.44 3.73 14.95
N SER A 187 13.51 4.37 14.25
CA SER A 187 12.72 3.67 13.23
C SER A 187 13.56 3.30 11.99
N SER A 188 13.37 2.08 11.49
CA SER A 188 13.98 1.60 10.23
C SER A 188 13.12 1.89 8.99
N ILE A 189 11.97 2.55 9.18
CA ILE A 189 10.98 2.82 8.13
C ILE A 189 11.57 3.82 7.14
N ARG A 190 11.55 3.41 5.86
CA ARG A 190 12.01 4.19 4.70
C ARG A 190 10.86 4.63 3.80
N SER A 191 9.73 3.94 3.87
CA SER A 191 8.55 4.23 3.07
C SER A 191 7.29 4.14 3.94
N LEU A 192 6.57 5.25 4.07
CA LEU A 192 5.29 5.29 4.80
C LEU A 192 4.19 5.77 3.86
N ILE A 193 3.09 5.03 3.81
CA ILE A 193 1.87 5.37 3.07
C ILE A 193 0.72 5.44 4.07
N LEU A 194 0.07 6.60 4.20
CA LEU A 194 -1.11 6.79 5.05
C LEU A 194 -2.32 7.12 4.18
N GLN A 195 -3.43 6.39 4.38
CA GLN A 195 -4.69 6.67 3.68
C GLN A 195 -5.51 7.77 4.35
N LYS A 196 -5.31 7.97 5.65
CA LYS A 196 -5.90 9.02 6.47
C LYS A 196 -4.85 9.45 7.48
N CYS A 197 -4.61 10.75 7.56
CA CYS A 197 -3.73 11.34 8.54
C CYS A 197 -4.29 12.72 8.87
N ASP A 198 -4.35 13.05 10.16
CA ASP A 198 -4.58 14.43 10.55
C ASP A 198 -3.34 15.25 10.18
N PRO A 199 -3.45 16.37 9.45
CA PRO A 199 -2.26 17.16 9.11
C PRO A 199 -1.51 17.69 10.33
N SER A 200 -2.16 17.84 11.50
CA SER A 200 -1.48 18.17 12.76
C SER A 200 -0.42 17.12 13.16
N GLN A 201 -0.68 15.84 12.85
CA GLN A 201 0.17 14.70 13.16
C GLN A 201 1.30 14.49 12.15
N LEU A 202 1.20 15.08 10.95
CA LEU A 202 2.17 14.91 9.87
C LEU A 202 3.57 15.31 10.31
N LEU A 203 3.68 16.41 11.05
CA LEU A 203 4.95 16.92 11.56
C LEU A 203 5.59 15.96 12.56
N HIS A 204 4.79 15.42 13.47
CA HIS A 204 5.26 14.47 14.46
C HIS A 204 5.83 13.21 13.77
N LEU A 205 5.09 12.63 12.81
CA LEU A 205 5.58 11.47 12.05
C LEU A 205 6.91 11.73 11.36
N LEU A 206 6.99 12.89 10.70
CA LEU A 206 8.13 13.29 9.92
C LEU A 206 9.37 13.54 10.81
N HIS A 207 9.19 14.04 12.04
CA HIS A 207 10.26 14.20 13.01
C HIS A 207 10.77 12.85 13.55
N HIS A 208 9.87 11.90 13.79
CA HIS A 208 10.20 10.61 14.41
C HIS A 208 10.67 9.51 13.44
N LEU A 209 10.72 9.80 12.14
CA LEU A 209 11.11 8.84 11.10
C LEU A 209 12.37 9.29 10.32
N PRO A 210 13.54 9.44 10.96
CA PRO A 210 14.72 10.05 10.33
C PRO A 210 15.23 9.30 9.08
N GLN A 211 14.89 8.02 8.91
CA GLN A 211 15.27 7.20 7.76
C GLN A 211 14.28 7.26 6.59
N LEU A 212 13.21 8.06 6.70
CA LEU A 212 12.16 8.16 5.70
C LEU A 212 12.71 8.72 4.38
N ILE A 213 12.51 7.95 3.30
CA ILE A 213 12.89 8.31 1.93
C ILE A 213 11.66 8.70 1.12
N LEU A 214 10.55 7.99 1.35
CA LEU A 214 9.27 8.22 0.69
C LEU A 214 8.17 8.35 1.74
N PHE A 215 7.42 9.44 1.64
CA PHE A 215 6.19 9.62 2.40
C PHE A 215 5.03 9.84 1.45
N LYS A 216 3.94 9.09 1.63
CA LYS A 216 2.68 9.30 0.93
C LYS A 216 1.57 9.47 1.96
N VAL A 217 0.81 10.53 1.82
CA VAL A 217 -0.33 10.82 2.68
C VAL A 217 -1.53 11.18 1.84
N ASN A 218 -2.67 10.62 2.20
CA ASN A 218 -3.96 10.99 1.66
C ASN A 218 -4.73 11.75 2.74
N PHE A 219 -5.21 12.93 2.40
CA PHE A 219 -6.12 13.73 3.21
C PHE A 219 -7.53 13.55 2.65
N ILE A 220 -8.44 13.12 3.52
CA ILE A 220 -9.87 13.11 3.22
C ILE A 220 -10.43 14.40 3.80
N TRP A 221 -11.03 15.20 2.94
CA TRP A 221 -11.63 16.47 3.33
C TRP A 221 -12.99 16.22 3.95
N THR A 222 -13.19 16.74 5.16
CA THR A 222 -14.50 16.87 5.82
C THR A 222 -14.72 18.32 6.24
N GLU A 223 -15.96 18.80 6.30
CA GLU A 223 -16.29 20.19 6.67
C GLU A 223 -15.62 20.67 7.98
N THR A 224 -15.43 19.75 8.93
CA THR A 224 -14.80 20.01 10.23
C THR A 224 -13.28 20.22 10.19
N SER A 225 -12.60 19.83 9.10
CA SER A 225 -11.14 19.83 9.00
C SER A 225 -10.52 21.19 8.66
N VAL A 226 -11.34 22.20 8.33
CA VAL A 226 -10.87 23.49 7.78
C VAL A 226 -10.33 24.45 8.86
N GLN A 227 -10.60 24.21 10.14
CA GLN A 227 -10.38 25.22 11.19
C GLN A 227 -9.01 25.17 11.93
N GLN A 228 -8.07 24.27 11.59
CA GLN A 228 -6.92 23.99 12.50
C GLN A 228 -5.52 23.88 11.83
N PHE A 229 -5.20 24.68 10.81
CA PHE A 229 -3.85 24.70 10.24
C PHE A 229 -3.03 25.92 10.68
N ASP A 230 -2.75 26.03 11.97
CA ASP A 230 -1.77 26.99 12.50
C ASP A 230 -0.53 26.25 12.99
N PHE A 231 0.32 25.83 12.06
CA PHE A 231 1.69 25.44 12.36
C PHE A 231 2.61 25.99 11.28
N THR A 232 3.75 26.53 11.69
CA THR A 232 4.85 26.90 10.80
C THR A 232 6.02 26.03 11.20
N VAL A 233 6.49 25.16 10.29
CA VAL A 233 7.62 24.28 10.60
C VAL A 233 8.69 24.39 9.53
N ASP A 234 9.87 24.80 9.99
CA ASP A 234 11.12 24.67 9.26
C ASP A 234 11.56 23.21 9.28
N PHE A 235 11.04 22.43 8.35
CA PHE A 235 11.26 20.99 8.30
C PHE A 235 12.38 20.61 7.31
N VAL A 236 13.52 20.17 7.84
CA VAL A 236 14.62 19.62 7.02
C VAL A 236 14.78 18.13 7.30
N HIS A 237 14.18 17.30 6.44
CA HIS A 237 14.39 15.86 6.50
C HIS A 237 15.54 15.43 5.60
N GLN A 238 16.68 15.13 6.22
CA GLN A 238 17.93 14.85 5.50
C GLN A 238 17.82 13.73 4.46
N ASN A 239 16.96 12.73 4.72
CA ASN A 239 16.82 11.55 3.87
C ASN A 239 15.58 11.58 2.95
N LEU A 240 14.65 12.52 3.14
CA LEU A 240 13.39 12.49 2.40
C LEU A 240 13.66 12.88 0.95
N ARG A 241 13.19 12.06 0.02
CA ARG A 241 13.38 12.28 -1.43
C ARG A 241 12.07 12.57 -2.13
N SER A 242 10.98 11.96 -1.66
CA SER A 242 9.67 12.10 -2.28
C SER A 242 8.57 12.25 -1.23
N LEU A 243 7.75 13.28 -1.41
CA LEU A 243 6.53 13.54 -0.65
C LEU A 243 5.34 13.47 -1.61
N TYR A 244 4.41 12.54 -1.36
CA TYR A 244 3.17 12.43 -2.10
C TYR A 244 2.03 12.88 -1.21
N VAL A 245 1.31 13.92 -1.62
CA VAL A 245 0.13 14.45 -0.93
C VAL A 245 -1.04 14.28 -1.86
N SER A 246 -2.02 13.48 -1.46
CA SER A 246 -3.28 13.31 -2.19
C SER A 246 -4.40 13.94 -1.37
N MET A 247 -5.23 14.77 -1.99
CA MET A 247 -6.36 15.41 -1.33
C MET A 247 -7.65 14.95 -2.02
N PHE A 248 -8.53 14.35 -1.23
CA PHE A 248 -9.79 13.79 -1.67
C PHE A 248 -10.94 14.58 -1.07
N ASN A 249 -11.84 15.03 -1.92
CA ASN A 249 -13.14 15.54 -1.50
C ASN A 249 -14.09 14.34 -1.30
N ASP A 250 -14.51 14.05 -0.06
CA ASP A 250 -15.49 12.99 0.22
C ASP A 250 -16.92 13.43 -0.15
N ASP A 251 -17.15 14.75 -0.20
CA ASP A 251 -18.43 15.36 -0.54
C ASP A 251 -18.60 15.39 -2.07
N PHE A 252 -19.04 14.28 -2.63
CA PHE A 252 -19.54 14.17 -4.01
C PHE A 252 -20.95 14.75 -4.17
N SER A 253 -21.53 15.35 -3.12
CA SER A 253 -22.93 15.81 -3.06
C SER A 253 -23.25 16.97 -4.01
N GLY A 254 -22.27 17.58 -4.67
CA GLY A 254 -22.48 18.60 -5.70
C GLY A 254 -22.95 19.96 -5.17
N GLU A 255 -23.25 20.07 -3.88
CA GLU A 255 -23.48 21.35 -3.23
C GLU A 255 -22.15 22.07 -3.05
N ALA A 256 -22.06 23.28 -3.61
CA ALA A 256 -20.88 24.12 -3.53
C ALA A 256 -20.70 24.60 -2.09
N ILE A 257 -19.98 23.82 -1.27
CA ILE A 257 -19.52 24.30 0.03
C ILE A 257 -18.52 25.43 -0.25
N ASP A 258 -18.82 26.63 0.22
CA ASP A 258 -18.07 27.89 0.03
C ASP A 258 -16.76 27.94 0.83
N THR A 259 -16.22 26.78 1.23
CA THR A 259 -14.89 26.74 1.85
C THR A 259 -13.84 26.94 0.77
N ASP A 260 -12.97 27.94 0.95
CA ASP A 260 -11.83 28.17 0.05
C ASP A 260 -10.85 26.99 0.15
N ARG A 261 -11.11 25.96 -0.66
CA ARG A 261 -10.34 24.72 -0.63
C ARG A 261 -8.88 24.97 -0.98
N CYS A 262 -8.63 25.99 -1.79
CA CYS A 262 -7.29 26.39 -2.17
C CYS A 262 -6.54 27.05 -1.01
N ALA A 263 -7.23 27.78 -0.13
CA ALA A 263 -6.63 28.33 1.08
C ALA A 263 -6.02 27.23 1.95
N VAL A 264 -6.68 26.09 2.17
CA VAL A 264 -6.11 25.00 2.98
C VAL A 264 -4.89 24.37 2.32
N VAL A 265 -4.94 24.09 1.01
CA VAL A 265 -3.78 23.57 0.27
C VAL A 265 -2.62 24.55 0.39
N THR A 266 -2.93 25.84 0.25
CA THR A 266 -1.97 26.94 0.39
C THR A 266 -1.40 26.99 1.79
N THR A 267 -2.21 26.84 2.84
CA THR A 267 -1.77 26.84 4.24
C THR A 267 -0.91 25.63 4.53
N LEU A 268 -1.28 24.42 4.07
CA LEU A 268 -0.46 23.22 4.20
C LEU A 268 0.90 23.38 3.53
N PHE A 269 0.95 23.92 2.32
CA PHE A 269 2.24 24.15 1.66
C PHE A 269 3.00 25.32 2.27
N ALA A 270 2.33 26.37 2.74
CA ALA A 270 2.97 27.47 3.44
C ALA A 270 3.56 27.04 4.79
N SER A 271 2.99 26.02 5.43
CA SER A 271 3.49 25.45 6.68
C SER A 271 4.64 24.46 6.51
N LEU A 272 4.88 23.98 5.27
CA LEU A 272 5.94 23.05 4.93
C LEU A 272 7.14 23.79 4.33
N SER A 273 8.18 24.01 5.14
CA SER A 273 9.52 24.29 4.59
C SER A 273 10.11 22.96 4.10
N LEU A 274 10.52 22.87 2.84
CA LEU A 274 11.03 21.62 2.25
C LEU A 274 12.40 21.86 1.61
N ASP A 275 13.34 20.93 1.84
CA ASP A 275 14.64 20.91 1.17
C ASP A 275 14.47 20.81 -0.36
N GLN A 276 15.32 21.53 -1.11
CA GLN A 276 15.32 21.60 -2.56
C GLN A 276 15.38 20.22 -3.26
N ARG A 277 15.95 19.22 -2.57
CA ARG A 277 16.12 17.86 -3.08
C ARG A 277 14.81 17.06 -3.07
N ILE A 278 13.82 17.49 -2.27
CA ILE A 278 12.54 16.79 -2.11
C ILE A 278 11.67 17.01 -3.35
N ARG A 279 11.17 15.90 -3.90
CA ARG A 279 10.17 15.90 -4.96
C ARG A 279 8.80 15.85 -4.33
N CYS A 280 8.01 16.89 -4.50
CA CYS A 280 6.63 16.91 -4.06
C CYS A 280 5.70 16.47 -5.20
N HIS A 281 4.78 15.57 -4.89
CA HIS A 281 3.75 15.08 -5.77
C HIS A 281 2.39 15.40 -5.16
N LEU A 282 1.71 16.42 -5.68
CA LEU A 282 0.38 16.80 -5.24
C LEU A 282 -0.66 16.12 -6.14
N GLN A 283 -1.66 15.45 -5.56
CA GLN A 283 -2.80 14.91 -6.29
C GLN A 283 -4.07 15.56 -5.76
N LEU A 284 -4.84 16.23 -6.61
CA LEU A 284 -6.10 16.87 -6.25
C LEU A 284 -7.24 16.10 -6.93
N PHE A 285 -8.16 15.55 -6.14
CA PHE A 285 -9.31 14.79 -6.63
C PHE A 285 -10.61 15.57 -6.38
N GLY A 286 -11.36 15.86 -7.44
CA GLY A 286 -12.72 16.42 -7.33
C GLY A 286 -12.80 17.84 -6.74
N MET A 287 -11.79 18.67 -6.98
CA MET A 287 -11.74 20.06 -6.48
C MET A 287 -12.41 21.02 -7.48
N SER A 288 -13.71 21.25 -7.36
CA SER A 288 -14.41 22.33 -8.05
C SER A 288 -13.90 23.71 -7.57
N ASN A 289 -13.89 24.71 -8.45
CA ASN A 289 -13.51 26.10 -8.15
C ASN A 289 -12.12 26.29 -7.51
N PHE A 290 -11.17 25.39 -7.79
CA PHE A 290 -9.81 25.50 -7.26
C PHE A 290 -9.08 26.74 -7.82
N ASN A 291 -8.69 27.66 -6.94
CA ASN A 291 -8.01 28.90 -7.33
C ASN A 291 -6.51 28.67 -7.65
N PHE A 292 -6.19 28.41 -8.91
CA PHE A 292 -4.81 28.14 -9.32
C PHE A 292 -3.86 29.33 -9.13
N GLU A 293 -4.35 30.57 -9.09
CA GLU A 293 -3.51 31.74 -8.78
C GLU A 293 -3.04 31.73 -7.32
N GLN A 294 -3.93 31.38 -6.38
CA GLN A 294 -3.57 31.23 -4.98
C GLN A 294 -2.54 30.09 -4.80
N LEU A 295 -2.75 28.93 -5.45
CA LEU A 295 -1.77 27.86 -5.46
C LEU A 295 -0.43 28.35 -6.02
N GLN A 296 -0.43 29.10 -7.12
CA GLN A 296 0.80 29.67 -7.68
C GLN A 296 1.55 30.55 -6.65
N ARG A 297 0.83 31.40 -5.91
CA ARG A 297 1.41 32.24 -4.84
C ARG A 297 1.97 31.39 -3.70
N ALA A 298 1.29 30.31 -3.32
CA ALA A 298 1.75 29.35 -2.32
C ALA A 298 3.04 28.65 -2.77
N LEU A 299 3.07 28.14 -4.01
CA LEU A 299 4.21 27.40 -4.55
C LEU A 299 5.46 28.27 -4.71
N ARG A 300 5.30 29.58 -5.00
CA ARG A 300 6.42 30.53 -5.02
C ARG A 300 7.11 30.66 -3.65
N ARG A 301 6.43 30.32 -2.54
CA ARG A 301 7.02 30.33 -1.20
C ARG A 301 7.78 29.05 -0.86
N LEU A 302 7.47 27.94 -1.53
CA LEU A 302 8.16 26.63 -1.39
C LEU A 302 9.54 26.62 -2.05
N ASN A 303 10.30 27.72 -1.91
CA ASN A 303 11.58 27.96 -2.54
C ASN A 303 12.32 26.64 -2.78
N SER A 304 12.55 26.33 -4.06
CA SER A 304 13.43 25.25 -4.54
C SER A 304 12.86 23.82 -4.66
N CYS A 305 11.58 23.56 -4.39
CA CYS A 305 11.02 22.21 -4.57
C CYS A 305 10.68 21.87 -6.03
N ARG A 306 10.87 20.61 -6.44
CA ARG A 306 10.28 20.09 -7.70
C ARG A 306 8.87 19.59 -7.41
N LEU A 307 7.85 20.24 -7.97
CA LEU A 307 6.46 19.82 -7.81
C LEU A 307 5.91 19.17 -9.08
N SER A 308 5.33 17.98 -8.93
CA SER A 308 4.40 17.43 -9.91
C SER A 308 2.99 17.48 -9.32
N CYS A 309 2.09 18.25 -9.92
CA CYS A 309 0.69 18.28 -9.55
C CYS A 309 -0.13 17.46 -10.55
N PHE A 310 -0.97 16.57 -10.04
CA PHE A 310 -1.92 15.77 -10.79
C PHE A 310 -3.32 16.20 -10.39
N LEU A 311 -4.07 16.68 -11.38
CA LEU A 311 -5.47 17.02 -11.21
C LEU A 311 -6.31 15.88 -11.76
N ILE A 312 -7.22 15.36 -10.94
CA ILE A 312 -8.07 14.24 -11.31
C ILE A 312 -9.53 14.67 -11.12
N TYR A 313 -10.25 14.75 -12.24
CA TYR A 313 -11.65 15.18 -12.29
C TYR A 313 -12.54 14.06 -12.78
N HIS A 314 -13.70 13.94 -12.15
CA HIS A 314 -14.75 13.06 -12.60
C HIS A 314 -15.87 13.90 -13.25
N LEU A 315 -16.04 13.79 -14.57
CA LEU A 315 -16.94 14.65 -15.35
C LEU A 315 -18.41 14.58 -14.92
N ARG A 316 -18.83 13.47 -14.31
CA ARG A 316 -20.19 13.32 -13.78
C ARG A 316 -20.51 14.33 -12.67
N TRP A 317 -19.49 14.78 -11.93
CA TRP A 317 -19.68 15.50 -10.68
C TRP A 317 -19.06 16.91 -10.69
N HIS A 318 -18.14 17.18 -11.62
CA HIS A 318 -17.42 18.45 -11.67
C HIS A 318 -17.25 18.94 -13.11
N SER A 319 -17.37 20.26 -13.30
CA SER A 319 -16.91 20.92 -14.51
C SER A 319 -15.39 20.79 -14.64
N LEU A 320 -14.90 20.71 -15.87
CA LEU A 320 -13.46 20.80 -16.12
C LEU A 320 -12.96 22.19 -15.70
N PRO A 321 -11.77 22.28 -15.10
CA PRO A 321 -11.17 23.57 -14.84
C PRO A 321 -10.89 24.29 -16.17
N ASP A 322 -10.85 25.62 -16.15
CA ASP A 322 -10.44 26.42 -17.29
C ASP A 322 -8.94 26.19 -17.57
N ILE A 323 -8.65 25.22 -18.43
CA ILE A 323 -7.28 24.80 -18.76
C ILE A 323 -6.52 25.94 -19.44
N ASP A 324 -7.21 26.78 -20.22
CA ASP A 324 -6.56 27.88 -20.94
C ASP A 324 -6.15 28.98 -19.96
N HIS A 325 -6.94 29.23 -18.92
CA HIS A 325 -6.51 30.06 -17.80
C HIS A 325 -5.30 29.45 -17.07
N ILE A 326 -5.30 28.15 -16.77
CA ILE A 326 -4.14 27.49 -16.11
C ILE A 326 -2.87 27.57 -16.98
N ARG A 327 -3.01 27.45 -18.31
CA ARG A 327 -1.88 27.58 -19.27
C ARG A 327 -1.25 28.97 -19.25
N GLN A 328 -2.00 30.01 -18.92
CA GLN A 328 -1.50 31.38 -18.82
C GLN A 328 -0.66 31.62 -17.55
N LEU A 329 -0.77 30.73 -16.54
CA LEU A 329 0.00 30.83 -15.32
C LEU A 329 1.47 30.48 -15.60
N SER A 330 2.33 31.50 -15.52
CA SER A 330 3.77 31.43 -15.84
C SER A 330 4.55 30.33 -15.10
N LEU A 331 4.00 29.78 -14.02
CA LEU A 331 4.67 28.76 -13.21
C LEU A 331 4.56 27.35 -13.82
N PHE A 332 3.54 27.04 -14.63
CA PHE A 332 3.34 25.67 -15.11
C PHE A 332 3.99 25.47 -16.49
N ASN A 333 5.27 25.13 -16.47
CA ASN A 333 6.08 24.98 -17.69
C ASN A 333 5.59 23.85 -18.62
N LYS A 334 4.87 22.85 -18.09
CA LYS A 334 4.30 21.73 -18.86
C LYS A 334 2.96 21.30 -18.30
N ILE A 335 1.91 21.45 -19.11
CA ILE A 335 0.59 20.86 -18.89
C ILE A 335 0.41 19.74 -19.90
N ARG A 336 0.20 18.52 -19.42
CA ARG A 336 -0.07 17.37 -20.30
C ARG A 336 -1.38 16.70 -19.89
N PRO A 337 -2.34 16.52 -20.80
CA PRO A 337 -3.41 15.56 -20.55
C PRO A 337 -2.75 14.19 -20.34
N SER A 338 -3.12 13.52 -19.26
CA SER A 338 -2.69 12.14 -19.01
C SER A 338 -3.78 11.23 -19.57
N PRO A 339 -3.43 10.28 -20.46
CA PRO A 339 -4.43 9.32 -20.93
C PRO A 339 -4.92 8.52 -19.73
N CYS A 340 -6.21 8.59 -19.46
CA CYS A 340 -6.88 7.79 -18.45
C CYS A 340 -7.87 6.87 -19.17
N ASN A 341 -7.69 5.56 -19.04
CA ASN A 341 -8.52 4.54 -19.70
C ASN A 341 -9.87 4.29 -19.00
N ALA A 342 -10.27 5.16 -18.06
CA ALA A 342 -11.50 5.02 -17.30
C ALA A 342 -12.56 5.99 -17.84
N ASN A 343 -13.67 5.45 -18.33
CA ASN A 343 -14.81 6.22 -18.82
C ASN A 343 -15.22 7.25 -17.75
N ASN A 344 -15.06 8.55 -18.07
CA ASN A 344 -15.42 9.72 -17.25
C ASN A 344 -14.36 10.29 -16.27
N LEU A 345 -13.13 9.76 -16.23
CA LEU A 345 -12.03 10.35 -15.47
C LEU A 345 -11.07 11.13 -16.38
N HIS A 346 -10.94 12.42 -16.14
CA HIS A 346 -9.96 13.28 -16.82
C HIS A 346 -8.81 13.58 -15.87
N THR A 347 -7.59 13.29 -16.32
CA THR A 347 -6.38 13.54 -15.55
C THR A 347 -5.49 14.54 -16.27
N TYR A 348 -5.11 15.61 -15.57
CA TYR A 348 -4.12 16.58 -16.05
C TYR A 348 -2.88 16.50 -15.19
N ARG A 349 -1.71 16.45 -15.84
CA ARG A 349 -0.43 16.55 -15.15
C ARG A 349 0.14 17.94 -15.39
N LEU A 350 0.23 18.70 -14.31
CA LEU A 350 0.93 19.97 -14.21
C LEU A 350 2.32 19.69 -13.64
N THR A 351 3.38 20.08 -14.36
CA THR A 351 4.75 19.94 -13.85
C THR A 351 5.36 21.31 -13.63
N TRP A 352 5.77 21.58 -12.40
CA TRP A 352 6.57 22.73 -12.03
C TRP A 352 7.98 22.26 -11.68
N THR A 353 8.94 22.70 -12.48
CA THR A 353 10.36 22.59 -12.17
C THR A 353 10.84 24.01 -11.97
N ASN A 354 11.22 24.36 -10.74
CA ASN A 354 11.90 25.62 -10.52
C ASN A 354 13.22 25.58 -11.30
N VAL A 355 13.32 26.42 -12.34
CA VAL A 355 14.54 26.57 -13.14
C VAL A 355 15.20 27.83 -12.63
N HIS A 356 15.93 27.71 -11.53
CA HIS A 356 16.87 28.71 -11.07
C HIS A 356 18.28 28.16 -11.23
#